data_AF-A0A382WDV1-F1
#
_entry.id   AF-A0A382WDV1-F1
#
_cell.length_a   1.000
_cell.length_b   1.000
_cell.length_c   1.000
_cell.angle_alpha   90.00
_cell.angle_beta   90.00
_cell.angle_gamma   90.00
#
_symmetry.space_group_name_H-M   'P 1'
#
loop_
_entity.id
_entity.type
_entity.pdbx_description
1 polymer ?
#
loop_
_entity_poly.entity_id
_entity_poly.type
_entity_poly.pdbx_seq_one_letter_code
_entity_poly.pdbx_strand_id
1 'polypeptide(L)'
;MLAEFHFLRPYWLIALLPALLLLTGLWQRRAKGTTWEKVIDPLLISHILRQPDTRPGANPLYLLALGWLVATFALAGPVWEKAAQPILEREDALVIILDLTWSMHATDIAPTRLVGARRKLTDLLRTRKEGVTG
;
A
#
# COMPACT_ATOMS: atom_id res chain seq x y z
N MET A 1 -4.26 -6.48 -18.64
CA MET A 1 -3.77 -7.48 -17.66
C MET A 1 -2.39 -7.16 -17.05
N LEU A 2 -1.47 -6.42 -17.70
CA LEU A 2 -0.19 -6.00 -17.09
C LEU A 2 -0.17 -4.55 -16.55
N ALA A 3 -1.22 -3.76 -16.83
CA ALA A 3 -1.27 -2.33 -16.52
C ALA A 3 -1.80 -1.98 -15.12
N GLU A 4 -2.29 -2.96 -14.36
CA GLU A 4 -2.84 -2.75 -13.00
C GLU A 4 -1.85 -3.14 -11.89
N PHE A 5 -0.59 -3.37 -12.25
CA PHE A 5 0.42 -3.61 -11.25
C PHE A 5 0.77 -2.30 -10.55
N HIS A 6 0.40 -2.21 -9.28
CA HIS A 6 0.68 -1.05 -8.47
C HIS A 6 1.20 -1.48 -7.10
N PHE A 7 2.19 -0.75 -6.60
CA PHE A 7 2.67 -0.91 -5.24
C PHE A 7 1.84 -0.03 -4.33
N LEU A 8 1.22 -0.62 -3.31
CA LEU A 8 0.42 0.12 -2.34
C LEU A 8 1.26 1.14 -1.56
N ARG A 9 2.57 0.87 -1.40
CA ARG A 9 3.53 1.73 -0.69
C ARG A 9 4.90 1.77 -1.40
N PRO A 10 5.09 2.62 -2.43
CA PRO A 10 6.30 2.62 -3.26
C PRO A 10 7.59 2.97 -2.49
N TYR A 11 7.48 3.70 -1.37
CA TYR A 11 8.65 4.05 -0.53
C TYR A 11 9.36 2.84 0.10
N TRP A 12 8.70 1.68 0.22
CA TRP A 12 9.33 0.47 0.76
C TRP A 12 10.41 -0.13 -0.15
N LEU A 13 10.48 0.29 -1.42
CA LEU A 13 11.60 -0.06 -2.30
C LEU A 13 12.95 0.42 -1.75
N ILE A 14 12.97 1.47 -0.93
CA ILE A 14 14.20 1.95 -0.27
C ILE A 14 14.73 0.90 0.72
N ALA A 15 13.88 0.05 1.30
CA ALA A 15 14.29 -1.04 2.18
C ALA A 15 15.05 -2.16 1.44
N LEU A 16 15.03 -2.16 0.10
CA LEU A 16 15.81 -3.07 -0.74
C LEU A 16 17.29 -2.65 -0.81
N LEU A 17 17.58 -1.37 -0.60
CA LEU A 17 18.92 -0.79 -0.63
C LEU A 17 19.85 -1.34 0.49
N PRO A 18 19.44 -1.40 1.78
CA PRO A 18 20.24 -2.05 2.82
C PRO A 18 20.38 -3.56 2.62
N ALA A 19 19.36 -4.23 2.06
CA ALA A 19 19.44 -5.66 1.73
C ALA A 19 20.53 -5.93 0.67
N LEU A 20 20.60 -5.09 -0.36
CA LEU A 20 21.62 -5.18 -1.41
C LEU A 20 23.03 -4.89 -0.86
N LEU A 21 23.15 -3.89 0.04
CA LEU A 21 24.43 -3.60 0.72
C LEU A 21 24.90 -4.77 1.60
N LEU A 22 23.99 -5.43 2.33
CA LEU A 22 24.33 -6.61 3.12
C LEU A 22 24.78 -7.78 2.23
N LEU A 23 24.05 -8.05 1.14
CA LEU A 23 24.40 -9.10 0.18
C LEU A 23 25.75 -8.86 -0.49
N THR A 24 26.01 -7.65 -0.96
CA THR A 24 27.30 -7.29 -1.58
C THR A 24 28.45 -7.34 -0.57
N GLY A 25 28.23 -6.87 0.66
CA GLY A 25 29.21 -6.99 1.74
C GLY A 25 29.52 -8.44 2.11
N LEU A 26 28.52 -9.31 2.12
CA LEU A 26 28.68 -10.76 2.30
C LEU A 26 29.46 -11.41 1.16
N TRP A 27 29.14 -11.06 -0.08
CA TRP A 27 29.84 -11.57 -1.26
C TRP A 27 31.30 -11.14 -1.27
N GLN A 28 31.58 -9.88 -0.90
CA GLN A 28 32.93 -9.37 -0.74
C GLN A 28 33.68 -10.04 0.42
N ARG A 29 33.02 -10.36 1.54
CA ARG A 29 33.62 -11.12 2.64
C ARG A 29 33.91 -12.58 2.27
N ARG A 30 33.13 -13.16 1.36
CA ARG A 30 33.38 -14.51 0.84
C ARG A 30 34.49 -14.51 -0.22
N ALA A 31 34.56 -13.48 -1.05
CA ALA A 31 35.60 -13.28 -2.06
C ALA A 31 36.94 -12.85 -1.45
N LYS A 32 36.91 -12.10 -0.34
CA LYS A 32 38.04 -11.91 0.56
C LYS A 32 38.18 -13.17 1.42
N GLY A 33 38.54 -14.27 0.76
CA GLY A 33 39.10 -15.44 1.41
C GLY A 33 40.06 -14.98 2.50
N THR A 34 39.84 -15.55 3.68
CA THR A 34 40.66 -15.46 4.89
C THR A 34 41.95 -14.68 4.69
N THR A 35 42.05 -13.49 5.28
CA THR A 35 43.25 -12.63 5.30
C THR A 35 44.56 -13.39 5.60
N TRP A 36 44.44 -14.58 6.20
CA TRP A 36 45.50 -15.55 6.45
C TRP A 36 46.15 -16.18 5.19
N GLU A 37 45.49 -16.20 4.03
CA GLU A 37 46.08 -16.67 2.76
C GLU A 37 47.05 -15.65 2.13
N LYS A 38 46.95 -14.36 2.49
CA LYS A 38 47.84 -13.31 1.96
C LYS A 38 49.16 -13.16 2.72
N VAL A 39 49.29 -13.78 3.89
CA VAL A 39 50.45 -13.59 4.79
C VAL A 39 51.31 -14.86 4.89
N ILE A 40 50.87 -16.00 4.35
CA ILE A 40 51.57 -17.28 4.51
C ILE A 40 51.92 -17.89 3.14
N ASP A 41 53.19 -18.22 2.99
CA ASP A 41 53.83 -18.84 1.82
C ASP A 41 53.04 -20.09 1.34
N PRO A 42 52.65 -20.17 0.04
CA PRO A 42 51.79 -21.24 -0.49
C PRO A 42 52.35 -22.66 -0.32
N LEU A 43 53.66 -22.79 -0.07
CA LEU A 43 54.32 -24.08 0.11
C LEU A 43 54.16 -24.70 1.53
N LEU A 44 53.83 -23.91 2.57
CA LEU A 44 53.69 -24.42 3.94
C LEU A 44 52.23 -24.71 4.37
N ILE A 45 51.24 -24.21 3.63
CA ILE A 45 49.81 -24.35 3.97
C ILE A 45 49.31 -25.80 3.84
N SER A 46 49.90 -26.58 2.92
CA SER A 46 49.42 -27.94 2.59
C SER A 46 49.59 -28.97 3.71
N HIS A 47 50.51 -28.74 4.65
CA HIS A 47 50.85 -29.71 5.70
C HIS A 47 50.44 -29.30 7.12
N ILE A 48 50.09 -28.02 7.35
CA ILE A 48 49.81 -27.50 8.70
C ILE A 48 48.32 -27.27 8.94
N LEU A 49 47.54 -26.95 7.90
CA LEU A 49 46.10 -26.86 8.04
C LEU A 49 45.50 -28.22 7.77
N ARG A 50 45.36 -29.02 8.84
CA ARG A 50 44.28 -30.01 8.92
C ARG A 50 43.02 -29.27 8.51
N GLN A 51 42.57 -29.50 7.27
CA GLN A 51 41.38 -28.89 6.72
C GLN A 51 40.33 -28.97 7.80
N PRO A 52 39.90 -27.85 8.41
CA PRO A 52 38.69 -27.94 9.18
C PRO A 52 37.67 -28.39 8.14
N ASP A 53 37.06 -29.55 8.38
CA ASP A 53 35.82 -29.96 7.73
C ASP A 53 34.78 -28.89 8.05
N THR A 54 34.94 -27.70 7.47
CA THR A 54 33.91 -26.70 7.39
C THR A 54 32.97 -27.27 6.34
N ARG A 55 32.19 -28.27 6.77
CA ARG A 55 30.84 -28.44 6.24
C ARG A 55 30.32 -27.02 6.03
N PRO A 56 29.89 -26.63 4.83
CA PRO A 56 29.35 -25.31 4.61
C PRO A 56 28.03 -25.25 5.39
N GLY A 57 28.13 -25.04 6.69
CA GLY A 57 27.01 -24.76 7.56
C GLY A 57 26.35 -23.54 6.96
N ALA A 58 25.06 -23.66 6.66
CA ALA A 58 24.28 -22.58 6.08
C ALA A 58 24.56 -21.32 6.89
N ASN A 59 25.34 -20.39 6.31
CA ASN A 59 25.76 -19.19 7.02
C ASN A 59 24.47 -18.45 7.40
N PRO A 60 24.19 -18.20 8.68
CA PRO A 60 22.92 -17.62 9.14
C PRO A 60 22.59 -16.29 8.46
N LEU A 61 23.60 -15.61 7.91
CA LEU A 61 23.40 -14.43 7.08
C LEU A 61 22.62 -14.69 5.77
N TYR A 62 22.68 -15.88 5.16
CA TYR A 62 21.83 -16.21 4.01
C TYR A 62 20.37 -16.32 4.41
N LEU A 63 20.10 -16.94 5.56
CA LEU A 63 18.75 -17.01 6.15
C LEU A 63 18.22 -15.61 6.47
N LEU A 64 19.06 -14.75 7.05
CA LEU A 64 18.72 -13.36 7.32
C LEU A 64 18.42 -12.58 6.03
N ALA A 65 19.26 -12.72 5.00
CA ALA A 65 19.08 -12.04 3.73
C ALA A 65 17.80 -12.52 3.00
N LEU A 66 17.54 -13.83 3.02
CA LEU A 66 16.31 -14.39 2.45
C LEU A 66 15.07 -13.90 3.19
N GLY A 67 15.10 -13.95 4.53
CA GLY A 67 14.01 -13.43 5.37
C GLY A 67 13.76 -11.93 5.15
N TRP A 68 14.83 -11.15 4.98
CA TRP A 68 14.74 -9.73 4.67
C TRP A 68 14.08 -9.47 3.31
N LEU A 69 14.47 -10.23 2.28
CA LEU A 69 13.85 -10.12 0.95
C LEU A 69 12.36 -10.45 1.03
N VAL A 70 12.00 -11.57 1.66
CA VAL A 70 10.59 -11.98 1.81
C VAL A 70 9.80 -10.92 2.59
N ALA A 71 10.34 -10.39 3.69
CA ALA A 71 9.71 -9.33 4.46
C ALA A 71 9.53 -8.05 3.62
N THR A 72 10.53 -7.67 2.83
CA THR A 72 10.47 -6.48 1.97
C THR A 72 9.42 -6.64 0.88
N PHE A 73 9.32 -7.83 0.25
CA PHE A 73 8.27 -8.12 -0.73
C PHE A 73 6.87 -8.13 -0.09
N ALA A 74 6.72 -8.72 1.09
CA ALA A 74 5.46 -8.71 1.82
C ALA A 74 5.03 -7.27 2.21
N LEU A 75 5.99 -6.43 2.62
CA LEU A 75 5.76 -5.03 3.01
C LEU A 75 5.53 -4.10 1.82
N ALA A 76 6.18 -4.35 0.68
CA ALA A 76 5.95 -3.61 -0.56
C ALA A 76 4.51 -3.81 -1.05
N GLY A 77 3.88 -4.94 -0.69
CA GLY A 77 2.48 -5.24 -1.00
C GLY A 77 2.24 -5.14 -2.50
N PRO A 78 2.76 -6.08 -3.31
CA PRO A 78 2.39 -6.16 -4.71
C PRO A 78 0.90 -6.48 -4.76
N VAL A 79 0.10 -5.47 -5.09
CA VAL A 79 -1.34 -5.63 -5.21
C VAL A 79 -1.67 -5.59 -6.69
N TRP A 80 -2.31 -6.64 -7.18
CA TRP A 80 -2.79 -6.73 -8.56
C TRP A 80 -4.18 -6.13 -8.75
N GLU A 81 -4.88 -5.86 -7.65
CA GLU A 81 -6.28 -5.45 -7.66
C GLU A 81 -6.47 -4.30 -6.68
N LYS A 82 -6.79 -3.12 -7.21
CA LYS A 82 -7.06 -1.95 -6.40
C LYS A 82 -8.26 -2.31 -5.53
N ALA A 83 -8.05 -2.49 -4.22
CA ALA A 83 -9.16 -2.74 -3.30
C ALA A 83 -10.20 -1.67 -3.58
N ALA A 84 -11.39 -2.09 -4.05
CA ALA A 84 -12.48 -1.18 -4.34
C ALA A 84 -12.65 -0.36 -3.07
N GLN A 85 -12.25 0.92 -3.12
CA GLN A 85 -12.57 1.81 -2.02
C GLN A 85 -14.07 1.65 -1.83
N PRO A 86 -14.55 1.32 -0.62
CA PRO A 86 -15.98 1.33 -0.38
C PRO A 86 -16.37 2.72 -0.82
N ILE A 87 -17.19 2.79 -1.87
CA ILE A 87 -17.71 4.04 -2.39
C ILE A 87 -18.33 4.64 -1.14
N LEU A 88 -17.69 5.68 -0.60
CA LEU A 88 -18.15 6.30 0.64
C LEU A 88 -19.53 6.79 0.27
N GLU A 89 -20.58 6.02 0.60
CA GLU A 89 -21.94 6.44 0.36
C GLU A 89 -22.02 7.82 0.99
N ARG A 90 -22.30 8.85 0.19
CA ARG A 90 -22.33 10.22 0.68
C ARG A 90 -23.44 10.30 1.72
N GLU A 91 -23.06 10.24 2.99
CA GLU A 91 -23.92 10.47 4.15
C GLU A 91 -24.28 11.97 4.30
N ASP A 92 -24.48 12.68 3.18
CA ASP A 92 -24.93 14.05 3.22
C ASP A 92 -26.38 14.04 3.75
N ALA A 93 -26.63 14.39 5.00
CA ALA A 93 -28.00 14.47 5.51
C ALA A 93 -28.69 15.74 4.97
N LEU A 94 -29.86 15.59 4.34
CA LEU A 94 -30.69 16.73 3.89
C LEU A 94 -31.99 16.78 4.70
N VAL A 95 -32.20 17.88 5.42
CA VAL A 95 -33.44 18.18 6.14
C VAL A 95 -34.17 19.31 5.41
N ILE A 96 -35.45 19.12 5.13
CA ILE A 96 -36.27 20.07 4.38
C ILE A 96 -37.39 20.59 5.28
N ILE A 97 -37.43 21.91 5.50
CA ILE A 97 -38.51 22.56 6.26
C ILE A 97 -39.42 23.29 5.28
N LEU A 98 -40.70 22.95 5.29
CA LEU A 98 -41.74 23.57 4.46
C LEU A 98 -42.74 24.31 5.35
N ASP A 99 -42.90 25.60 5.12
CA ASP A 99 -43.96 26.40 5.74
C ASP A 99 -45.33 26.06 5.12
N LEU A 100 -46.35 25.89 5.97
CA LEU A 100 -47.74 25.59 5.61
C LEU A 100 -48.71 26.70 6.06
N THR A 101 -48.20 27.90 6.34
CA THR A 101 -49.00 29.06 6.75
C THR A 101 -49.88 29.60 5.61
N TRP A 102 -50.94 30.35 5.94
CA TRP A 102 -51.86 30.99 5.00
C TRP A 102 -51.19 31.82 3.89
N SER A 103 -50.03 32.42 4.17
CA SER A 103 -49.22 33.14 3.18
C SER A 103 -48.78 32.27 1.99
N MET A 104 -48.71 30.95 2.17
CA MET A 104 -48.34 29.98 1.13
C MET A 104 -49.49 29.65 0.17
N HIS A 105 -50.72 30.07 0.48
CA HIS A 105 -51.86 30.02 -0.44
C HIS A 105 -51.90 31.21 -1.42
N ALA A 106 -50.94 32.13 -1.34
CA ALA A 106 -50.81 33.21 -2.31
C ALA A 106 -50.67 32.66 -3.73
N THR A 107 -51.33 33.33 -4.68
CA THR A 107 -51.45 32.96 -6.09
C THR A 107 -50.60 33.84 -7.01
N ASP A 108 -49.64 34.59 -6.46
CA ASP A 108 -48.63 35.34 -7.21
C ASP A 108 -47.78 34.43 -8.12
N ILE A 109 -47.65 33.16 -7.74
CA ILE A 109 -47.18 32.08 -8.58
C ILE A 109 -48.33 31.09 -8.78
N ALA A 110 -48.78 30.90 -10.02
CA ALA A 110 -49.84 29.95 -10.32
C ALA A 110 -49.39 28.49 -10.10
N PRO A 111 -50.22 27.61 -9.52
CA PRO A 111 -51.55 27.87 -8.95
C PRO A 111 -51.48 28.44 -7.52
N THR A 112 -50.52 28.05 -6.69
CA THR A 112 -50.18 28.70 -5.40
C THR A 112 -48.68 28.51 -5.10
N ARG A 113 -48.11 29.35 -4.24
CA ARG A 113 -46.72 29.20 -3.75
C ARG A 113 -46.46 27.81 -3.16
N LEU A 114 -47.41 27.25 -2.41
CA LEU A 114 -47.31 25.91 -1.84
C LEU A 114 -47.15 24.82 -2.90
N VAL A 115 -47.94 24.89 -3.97
CA VAL A 115 -47.84 23.93 -5.08
C VAL A 115 -46.50 24.09 -5.81
N GLY A 116 -46.03 25.33 -5.99
CA GLY A 116 -44.70 25.61 -6.53
C GLY A 116 -43.57 25.02 -5.69
N ALA A 117 -43.61 25.20 -4.37
CA ALA A 117 -42.65 24.65 -3.42
C ALA A 117 -42.64 23.12 -3.47
N ARG A 118 -43.82 22.47 -3.44
CA ARG A 118 -43.94 21.02 -3.56
C ARG A 118 -43.32 20.49 -4.86
N ARG A 119 -43.56 21.15 -5.99
CA ARG A 119 -42.96 20.74 -7.28
C ARG A 119 -41.45 20.84 -7.24
N LYS A 120 -40.90 21.96 -6.76
CA LYS A 120 -39.45 22.18 -6.66
C LYS A 120 -38.77 21.18 -5.72
N LEU A 121 -39.40 20.86 -4.59
CA LEU A 121 -38.92 19.81 -3.68
C LEU A 121 -38.92 18.43 -4.34
N THR A 122 -39.98 18.09 -5.07
CA THR A 122 -40.07 16.82 -5.81
C THR A 122 -38.97 16.72 -6.87
N ASP A 123 -38.68 17.81 -7.59
CA ASP A 123 -37.63 17.85 -8.61
C ASP A 123 -36.23 17.71 -7.98
N LEU A 124 -36.00 18.36 -6.83
CA LEU A 124 -34.75 18.26 -6.08
C LEU A 124 -34.52 16.82 -5.59
N LEU A 125 -35.55 16.19 -5.02
CA LEU A 125 -35.48 14.80 -4.54
C LEU A 125 -35.30 13.80 -5.68
N ARG A 126 -35.87 14.05 -6.87
CA ARG A 126 -35.67 13.19 -8.06
C ARG A 126 -34.27 13.29 -8.65
N THR A 127 -33.65 14.46 -8.58
CA THR A 127 -32.29 14.70 -9.10
C THR A 127 -31.24 14.09 -8.18
N ARG A 128 -31.57 13.92 -6.90
CA ARG A 128 -30.70 13.35 -5.89
C ARG A 128 -30.60 11.83 -6.04
N LYS A 129 -29.40 11.32 -6.35
CA LYS A 129 -29.15 9.88 -6.55
C LYS A 129 -28.69 9.15 -5.28
N GLU A 130 -28.22 9.87 -4.26
CA GLU A 130 -27.55 9.30 -3.08
C GLU A 130 -27.78 10.13 -1.79
N GLY A 131 -27.76 9.46 -0.63
CA GLY A 131 -27.79 10.04 0.72
C GLY A 131 -29.16 10.00 1.43
N VAL A 132 -29.17 10.24 2.75
CA VAL A 132 -30.37 10.14 3.61
C VAL A 132 -31.21 11.42 3.56
N THR A 133 -32.54 11.28 3.47
CA THR A 133 -33.52 12.39 3.54
C THR A 133 -34.47 12.17 4.71
N GLY A 134 -34.65 13.19 5.55
CA GLY A 134 -35.56 13.17 6.71
C GLY A 134 -36.54 14.34 6.73
#